data_AF-A0A7S0IV06-F1
#
_entry.id   AF-A0A7S0IV06-F1
#
_cell.length_a   1.000
_cell.length_b   1.000
_cell.length_c   1.000
_cell.angle_alpha   90.00
_cell.angle_beta   90.00
_cell.angle_gamma   90.00
#
_symmetry.space_group_name_H-M   'P 1'
#
loop_
_entity.id
_entity.type
_entity.pdbx_description
1 polymer ?
#
loop_
_entity_poly.entity_id
_entity_poly.type
_entity_poly.pdbx_seq_one_letter_code
_entity_poly.pdbx_strand_id
1 'polypeptide(L)'
;ENEVLFCLWPGDDAVTSAEGRLLPSSVWSNKKSLLIASQCCTPEQPAQDTGCRRRATPTGESSVTDDDCLFGASSKPAHLSPLKPITYAETVGKCLELGLTLCEQSCTWKGCWYNLHPVYSGLSCPYTRTPSSPPPPPPPPTLIPSVGV
;
A
#
# COMPACT_ATOMS: atom_id res chain seq x y z
N GLU A 1 -15.77 4.73 2.46
CA GLU A 1 -15.09 6.00 2.14
C GLU A 1 -13.65 5.67 1.75
N ASN A 2 -13.10 6.36 0.75
CA ASN A 2 -11.71 6.17 0.37
C ASN A 2 -10.84 7.06 1.26
N GLU A 3 -10.01 6.46 2.09
CA GLU A 3 -9.08 7.17 2.96
C GLU A 3 -7.67 7.08 2.38
N VAL A 4 -7.03 8.23 2.15
CA VAL A 4 -5.60 8.28 1.79
C VAL A 4 -4.78 8.09 3.06
N LEU A 5 -4.07 6.97 3.17
CA LEU A 5 -3.30 6.62 4.37
C LEU A 5 -1.98 7.40 4.45
N PHE A 6 -1.21 7.42 3.36
CA PHE A 6 0.01 8.20 3.19
C PHE A 6 0.35 8.34 1.71
N CYS A 7 1.30 9.23 1.41
CA CYS A 7 1.75 9.53 0.06
C CYS A 7 3.14 8.98 -0.22
N LEU A 8 3.36 8.58 -1.48
CA LEU A 8 4.68 8.28 -2.02
C LEU A 8 5.21 9.51 -2.73
N TRP A 9 6.41 9.94 -2.33
CA TRP A 9 7.10 11.08 -2.90
C TRP A 9 8.32 10.62 -3.71
N PRO A 10 8.94 11.50 -4.53
CA PRO A 10 10.23 11.18 -5.13
C PRO A 10 11.24 10.70 -4.06
N GLY A 11 11.86 9.53 -4.29
CA GLY A 11 12.72 8.84 -3.33
C GLY A 11 12.02 7.74 -2.53
N ASP A 12 10.70 7.59 -2.63
CA ASP A 12 9.93 6.47 -2.04
C ASP A 12 9.78 5.28 -3.02
N ASP A 13 10.58 5.23 -4.09
CA ASP A 13 10.44 4.27 -5.19
C ASP A 13 10.51 2.79 -4.75
N ALA A 14 11.23 2.51 -3.66
CA ALA A 14 11.41 1.18 -3.10
C ALA A 14 10.41 0.81 -2.00
N VAL A 15 9.44 1.68 -1.68
CA VAL A 15 8.46 1.43 -0.61
C VAL A 15 7.49 0.35 -1.06
N THR A 16 7.48 -0.79 -0.36
CA THR A 16 6.56 -1.93 -0.58
C THR A 16 5.70 -2.25 0.65
N SER A 17 5.88 -1.50 1.74
CA SER A 17 5.22 -1.70 3.02
C SER A 17 4.84 -0.36 3.66
N ALA A 18 3.74 -0.34 4.41
CA ALA A 18 3.29 0.80 5.20
C ALA A 18 3.88 0.84 6.62
N GLU A 19 4.84 -0.05 6.93
CA GLU A 19 5.51 -0.06 8.23
C GLU A 19 6.16 1.29 8.53
N GLY A 20 5.88 1.84 9.73
CA GLY A 20 6.39 3.15 10.16
C GLY A 20 5.82 4.36 9.41
N ARG A 21 4.86 4.16 8.49
CA ARG A 21 4.26 5.25 7.67
C ARG A 21 2.78 5.49 7.94
N LEU A 22 2.09 4.57 8.61
CA LEU A 22 0.68 4.73 8.98
C LEU A 22 0.54 5.72 10.14
N LEU A 23 -0.43 6.63 10.02
CA LEU A 23 -0.77 7.56 11.09
C LEU A 23 -1.33 6.79 12.31
N PRO A 24 -1.08 7.28 13.55
CA PRO A 24 -1.60 6.65 14.76
C PRO A 24 -3.14 6.61 14.82
N SER A 25 -3.81 7.45 14.04
CA SER A 25 -5.27 7.50 13.87
C SER A 25 -5.81 6.50 12.84
N SER A 26 -4.98 5.74 12.14
CA SER A 26 -5.45 4.63 11.29
C SER A 26 -5.89 3.48 12.21
N VAL A 27 -7.14 3.54 12.66
CA VAL A 27 -7.85 2.72 13.69
C VAL A 27 -7.91 1.21 13.35
N TRP A 28 -7.09 0.71 12.43
CA TRP A 28 -6.97 -0.73 12.19
C TRP A 28 -5.82 -1.32 13.02
N SER A 29 -5.95 -1.22 14.34
CA SER A 29 -5.04 -1.77 15.37
C SER A 29 -4.89 -3.30 15.37
N ASN A 30 -5.17 -3.96 14.26
CA ASN A 30 -4.74 -5.32 13.99
C ASN A 30 -3.55 -5.25 13.03
N LYS A 31 -2.33 -5.36 13.57
CA LYS A 31 -1.04 -5.54 12.87
C LYS A 31 -0.99 -6.75 11.91
N LYS A 32 -1.96 -6.93 11.02
CA LYS A 32 -2.12 -8.18 10.28
C LYS A 32 -1.60 -8.13 8.85
N SER A 33 -1.35 -6.94 8.29
CA SER A 33 -0.86 -6.79 6.91
C SER A 33 -0.17 -5.45 6.68
N LEU A 34 1.16 -5.42 6.79
CA LEU A 34 1.97 -4.22 6.51
C LEU A 34 2.42 -4.12 5.04
N LEU A 35 2.38 -5.21 4.27
CA LEU A 35 2.66 -5.17 2.84
C LEU A 35 1.58 -4.37 2.12
N ILE A 36 2.01 -3.48 1.24
CA ILE A 36 1.11 -2.75 0.35
C ILE A 36 0.68 -3.72 -0.76
N ALA A 37 -0.62 -3.97 -0.84
CA ALA A 37 -1.20 -4.73 -1.93
C ALA A 37 -1.42 -3.83 -3.14
N SER A 38 -1.65 -4.44 -4.29
CA SER A 38 -1.82 -3.72 -5.55
C SER A 38 -3.16 -4.06 -6.19
N GLN A 39 -3.70 -3.12 -6.94
CA GLN A 39 -4.97 -3.28 -7.64
C GLN A 39 -4.96 -2.44 -8.91
N CYS A 40 -5.49 -3.02 -9.97
CA CYS A 40 -5.69 -2.34 -11.24
C CYS A 40 -7.18 -2.08 -11.46
N CYS A 41 -7.51 -1.11 -12.30
CA CYS A 41 -8.85 -0.80 -12.74
C CYS A 41 -8.89 -0.63 -14.26
N THR A 42 -10.08 -0.78 -14.86
CA THR A 42 -10.23 -0.47 -16.28
C THR A 42 -10.05 1.04 -16.53
N PRO A 43 -9.47 1.44 -17.66
CA PRO A 43 -9.24 2.85 -17.97
C PRO A 43 -10.51 3.69 -18.04
N GLU A 44 -11.65 3.10 -18.39
CA GLU A 44 -12.93 3.79 -18.53
C GLU A 44 -13.61 4.07 -17.18
N GLN A 45 -13.26 3.30 -16.15
CA GLN A 45 -13.95 3.30 -14.85
C GLN A 45 -12.97 3.19 -13.66
N PRO A 46 -11.89 4.01 -13.60
CA PRO A 46 -10.86 3.88 -12.57
C PRO A 46 -11.34 4.22 -11.16
N ALA A 47 -12.41 5.01 -11.06
CA ALA A 47 -13.08 5.45 -9.83
C ALA A 47 -14.43 4.77 -9.62
N GLN A 48 -14.70 3.63 -10.28
CA GLN A 48 -15.94 2.88 -10.07
C GLN A 48 -15.67 1.40 -9.77
N ASP A 49 -16.54 0.84 -8.95
CA ASP A 49 -16.47 -0.54 -8.47
C ASP A 49 -16.53 -1.60 -9.57
N THR A 50 -17.15 -1.27 -10.70
CA THR A 50 -17.25 -2.09 -11.91
C THR A 50 -15.94 -2.13 -12.69
N GLY A 51 -15.10 -1.09 -12.55
CA GLY A 51 -13.77 -1.03 -13.16
C GLY A 51 -12.72 -1.83 -12.40
N CYS A 52 -12.97 -2.23 -11.15
CA CYS A 52 -11.99 -2.96 -10.33
C CYS A 52 -11.51 -4.29 -10.95
N ARG A 53 -10.19 -4.49 -10.94
CA ARG A 53 -9.47 -5.69 -11.41
C ARG A 53 -8.39 -6.09 -10.40
N ARG A 54 -8.80 -6.59 -9.23
CA ARG A 54 -7.90 -7.34 -8.32
C ARG A 54 -7.62 -8.73 -8.86
N ARG A 55 -8.68 -9.35 -9.37
CA ARG A 55 -8.69 -10.62 -10.07
C ARG A 55 -8.92 -10.33 -11.53
N ALA A 56 -8.04 -10.80 -12.39
CA ALA A 56 -8.22 -10.68 -13.82
C ALA A 56 -7.54 -11.81 -14.58
N THR A 57 -8.11 -12.14 -15.72
CA THR A 57 -7.51 -13.09 -16.65
C THR A 57 -6.17 -12.55 -17.17
N PRO A 58 -5.35 -13.37 -17.84
CA PRO A 58 -4.11 -12.90 -18.48
C PRO A 58 -4.30 -11.79 -19.53
N THR A 59 -5.54 -11.53 -19.96
CA THR A 59 -5.88 -10.46 -20.91
C THR A 59 -6.48 -9.22 -20.23
N GLY A 60 -6.50 -9.15 -18.89
CA GLY A 60 -7.05 -8.02 -18.14
C GLY A 60 -8.56 -8.05 -17.90
N GLU A 61 -9.26 -9.10 -18.38
CA GLU A 61 -10.70 -9.26 -18.18
C GLU A 61 -11.02 -9.65 -16.74
N SER A 62 -12.23 -9.32 -16.27
CA SER A 62 -12.64 -9.61 -14.89
C SER A 62 -12.61 -11.11 -14.57
N SER A 63 -12.15 -11.48 -13.37
CA SER A 63 -12.23 -12.84 -12.85
C SER A 63 -12.93 -12.91 -11.49
N VAL A 64 -13.43 -14.09 -11.16
CA VAL A 64 -14.15 -14.41 -9.92
C VAL A 64 -13.37 -15.32 -8.96
N THR A 65 -12.20 -15.85 -9.36
CA THR A 65 -11.36 -16.72 -8.51
C THR A 65 -10.13 -15.99 -7.99
N ASP A 66 -9.75 -16.25 -6.74
CA ASP A 66 -8.53 -15.69 -6.12
C ASP A 66 -7.23 -16.30 -6.71
N ASP A 67 -7.33 -17.35 -7.53
CA ASP A 67 -6.17 -17.84 -8.31
C ASP A 67 -5.71 -16.83 -9.37
N ASP A 68 -6.62 -15.96 -9.81
CA ASP A 68 -6.38 -14.93 -10.83
C ASP A 68 -6.01 -13.57 -10.22
N CYS A 69 -5.59 -13.54 -8.96
CA CYS A 69 -5.10 -12.31 -8.33
C CYS A 69 -3.83 -11.80 -9.02
N LEU A 70 -3.90 -10.61 -9.62
CA LEU A 70 -2.83 -10.04 -10.45
C LEU A 70 -1.47 -9.96 -9.75
N PHE A 71 -1.50 -9.80 -8.43
CA PHE A 71 -0.32 -9.64 -7.58
C PHE A 71 -0.18 -10.76 -6.54
N GLY A 72 -0.90 -11.87 -6.73
CA GLY A 72 -0.95 -13.00 -5.81
C GLY A 72 -1.90 -12.77 -4.63
N ALA A 73 -2.66 -13.79 -4.24
CA ALA A 73 -3.59 -13.68 -3.13
C ALA A 73 -2.88 -13.42 -1.80
N SER A 74 -3.46 -12.59 -0.95
CA SER A 74 -3.05 -12.52 0.45
C SER A 74 -3.56 -13.75 1.21
N SER A 75 -2.74 -14.31 2.09
CA SER A 75 -3.16 -15.44 2.92
C SER A 75 -2.46 -15.40 4.28
N LYS A 76 -3.04 -16.14 5.24
CA LYS A 76 -2.43 -16.35 6.55
C LYS A 76 -1.92 -17.78 6.66
N PRO A 77 -0.73 -18.00 7.24
CA PRO A 77 0.21 -16.99 7.74
C PRO A 77 0.95 -16.24 6.61
N ALA A 78 1.33 -14.97 6.85
CA ALA A 78 1.87 -14.08 5.81
C ALA A 78 3.11 -14.63 5.08
N HIS A 79 3.94 -15.45 5.73
CA HIS A 79 5.11 -16.08 5.11
C HIS A 79 4.75 -17.12 4.03
N LEU A 80 3.51 -17.64 4.05
CA LEU A 80 2.98 -18.53 3.01
C LEU A 80 2.18 -17.76 1.96
N SER A 81 2.10 -16.42 2.05
CA SER A 81 1.33 -15.63 1.11
C SER A 81 2.01 -15.56 -0.26
N PRO A 82 1.25 -15.84 -1.34
CA PRO A 82 1.66 -15.54 -2.70
C PRO A 82 1.91 -14.04 -2.93
N LEU A 83 1.19 -13.16 -2.22
CA LEU A 83 1.43 -11.72 -2.25
C LEU A 83 2.87 -11.41 -1.83
N LYS A 84 3.64 -10.85 -2.75
CA LYS A 84 5.03 -10.42 -2.51
C LYS A 84 5.13 -8.90 -2.38
N PRO A 85 6.18 -8.39 -1.70
CA PRO A 85 6.52 -6.98 -1.78
C PRO A 85 6.63 -6.54 -3.24
N ILE A 86 5.91 -5.50 -3.60
CA ILE A 86 5.92 -4.90 -4.95
C ILE A 86 5.93 -3.40 -4.80
N THR A 87 6.66 -2.70 -5.68
CA THR A 87 6.74 -1.25 -5.69
C THR A 87 5.58 -0.61 -6.45
N TYR A 88 5.43 0.71 -6.30
CA TYR A 88 4.47 1.48 -7.08
C TYR A 88 4.73 1.38 -8.59
N ALA A 89 6.00 1.52 -9.01
CA ALA A 89 6.37 1.47 -10.43
C ALA A 89 6.10 0.10 -11.06
N GLU A 90 6.43 -0.99 -10.36
CA GLU A 90 6.11 -2.35 -10.81
C GLU A 90 4.60 -2.58 -10.90
N THR A 91 3.84 -2.03 -9.94
CA THR A 91 2.37 -2.09 -9.97
C THR A 91 1.81 -1.38 -11.19
N VAL A 92 2.27 -0.16 -11.48
CA VAL A 92 1.88 0.60 -12.67
C VAL A 92 2.21 -0.17 -13.95
N GLY A 93 3.44 -0.68 -14.06
CA GLY A 93 3.88 -1.48 -15.20
C GLY A 93 2.99 -2.69 -15.42
N LYS A 94 2.67 -3.43 -14.34
CA LYS A 94 1.80 -4.61 -14.43
C LYS A 94 0.37 -4.29 -14.87
N CYS A 95 -0.20 -3.18 -14.40
CA CYS A 95 -1.51 -2.74 -14.87
C CYS A 95 -1.46 -2.39 -16.36
N LEU A 96 -0.45 -1.64 -16.80
CA LEU A 96 -0.29 -1.21 -18.19
C LEU A 96 -0.10 -2.39 -19.16
N GLU A 97 0.67 -3.41 -18.77
CA GLU A 97 0.84 -4.64 -19.56
C GLU A 97 -0.49 -5.33 -19.92
N LEU A 98 -1.50 -5.17 -19.06
CA LEU A 98 -2.82 -5.77 -19.20
C LEU A 98 -3.85 -4.81 -19.80
N GLY A 99 -3.44 -3.63 -20.26
CA GLY A 99 -4.36 -2.59 -20.73
C GLY A 99 -5.20 -1.96 -19.62
N LEU A 100 -4.74 -2.06 -18.37
CA LEU A 100 -5.39 -1.51 -17.19
C LEU A 100 -4.65 -0.26 -16.69
N THR A 101 -5.27 0.46 -15.76
CA THR A 101 -4.69 1.60 -15.06
C THR A 101 -4.69 1.40 -13.54
N LEU A 102 -4.01 2.27 -12.80
CA LEU A 102 -4.17 2.32 -11.35
C LEU A 102 -5.58 2.79 -10.99
N CYS A 103 -6.15 2.16 -9.97
CA CYS A 103 -7.45 2.58 -9.46
C CYS A 103 -7.38 3.93 -8.74
N GLU A 104 -8.40 4.76 -8.93
CA GLU A 104 -8.64 6.00 -8.18
C GLU A 104 -9.52 5.75 -6.94
N GLN A 105 -9.57 4.50 -6.49
CA GLN A 105 -10.35 4.09 -5.34
C GLN A 105 -9.85 2.80 -4.72
N SER A 106 -10.30 2.47 -3.50
CA SER A 106 -10.10 1.11 -2.97
C SER A 106 -11.08 0.14 -3.62
N CYS A 107 -10.57 -0.99 -4.13
CA CYS A 107 -11.40 -2.09 -4.64
C CYS A 107 -11.83 -3.04 -3.51
N THR A 108 -12.25 -2.48 -2.37
CA THR A 108 -12.66 -3.26 -1.19
C THR A 108 -13.71 -4.30 -1.57
N TRP A 109 -13.62 -5.51 -1.01
CA TRP A 109 -14.52 -6.64 -1.26
C TRP A 109 -14.46 -7.26 -2.67
N LYS A 110 -13.45 -6.93 -3.49
CA LYS A 110 -13.27 -7.50 -4.84
C LYS A 110 -12.38 -8.76 -4.89
N GLY A 111 -12.11 -9.40 -3.75
CA GLY A 111 -11.30 -10.62 -3.64
C GLY A 111 -9.84 -10.39 -3.23
N CYS A 112 -9.02 -11.43 -3.37
CA CYS A 112 -7.58 -11.49 -3.08
C CYS A 112 -7.18 -11.25 -1.62
N TRP A 113 -8.14 -11.17 -0.69
CA TRP A 113 -7.91 -10.90 0.72
C TRP A 113 -7.20 -9.56 1.03
N TYR A 114 -7.19 -8.62 0.08
CA TYR A 114 -6.52 -7.32 0.24
C TYR A 114 -7.27 -6.32 1.12
N ASN A 115 -8.46 -6.64 1.63
CA ASN A 115 -9.25 -5.72 2.47
C ASN A 115 -8.56 -5.34 3.79
N LEU A 116 -7.51 -6.06 4.18
CA LEU A 116 -6.72 -5.78 5.36
C LEU A 116 -5.38 -5.11 5.03
N HIS A 117 -5.08 -4.90 3.74
CA HIS A 117 -3.84 -4.30 3.27
C HIS A 117 -4.08 -2.85 2.84
N PRO A 118 -3.12 -1.94 3.04
CA PRO A 118 -3.07 -0.72 2.25
C PRO A 118 -2.90 -1.09 0.78
N VAL A 119 -3.41 -0.24 -0.12
CA VAL A 119 -3.30 -0.46 -1.56
C VAL A 119 -2.66 0.73 -2.26
N TYR A 120 -1.84 0.49 -3.28
CA TYR A 120 -1.47 1.57 -4.21
C TYR A 120 -2.70 2.06 -4.95
N SER A 121 -2.77 3.37 -5.16
CA SER A 121 -3.86 4.02 -5.90
C SER A 121 -3.30 5.16 -6.75
N GLY A 122 -4.07 5.55 -7.77
CA GLY A 122 -3.86 6.75 -8.57
C GLY A 122 -4.46 8.01 -7.94
N LEU A 123 -4.92 7.95 -6.68
CA LEU A 123 -5.44 9.11 -5.97
C LEU A 123 -4.33 10.15 -5.81
N SER A 124 -4.64 11.40 -6.16
CA SER A 124 -3.76 12.53 -5.93
C SER A 124 -3.47 12.70 -4.44
N CYS A 125 -2.20 12.94 -4.14
CA CYS A 125 -1.79 13.32 -2.80
C CYS A 125 -2.36 14.68 -2.41
N PRO A 126 -2.80 14.87 -1.14
CA PRO A 126 -3.09 16.21 -0.64
C PRO A 126 -1.83 17.07 -0.75
N TYR A 127 -1.99 18.32 -1.19
CA TYR A 127 -0.90 19.24 -1.56
C TYR A 127 0.11 19.57 -0.44
N THR A 128 -0.16 19.17 0.81
CA THR A 128 0.77 19.36 1.92
C THR A 128 1.49 18.06 2.24
N ARG A 129 2.77 17.98 1.90
CA ARG A 129 3.67 17.05 2.59
C ARG A 129 3.72 17.52 4.04
N THR A 130 2.98 16.89 4.94
CA THR A 130 3.20 17.09 6.38
C THR A 130 4.68 16.79 6.63
N PRO A 131 5.47 17.74 7.16
CA PRO A 131 6.86 17.48 7.47
C PRO A 131 6.93 16.26 8.40
N SER A 132 7.72 15.24 8.04
CA SER A 132 8.10 14.22 9.01
C SER A 132 8.65 14.93 10.23
N SER A 133 8.11 14.63 11.42
CA SER A 133 8.61 15.19 12.67
C SER A 133 10.14 15.08 12.72
N PRO A 134 10.86 16.14 13.14
CA PRO A 134 12.30 16.06 13.26
C PRO A 134 12.69 14.90 14.18
N PRO A 135 13.86 14.25 13.94
CA PRO A 135 14.34 13.20 14.81
C PRO A 135 14.40 13.71 16.26
N PRO A 136 14.14 12.85 17.26
CA PRO A 136 14.22 13.25 18.66
C PRO A 136 15.61 13.85 18.95
N PRO A 137 15.67 14.91 19.78
CA PRO A 137 16.95 15.50 20.15
C PRO A 137 17.86 14.42 20.76
N PRO A 138 19.19 14.52 20.53
CA PRO A 138 20.13 13.60 21.17
C PRO A 138 19.94 13.67 22.70
N PRO A 139 20.11 12.54 23.41
CA PRO A 139 20.00 12.53 24.87
C PRO A 139 21.00 13.54 25.46
N PRO A 140 20.61 14.27 26.53
CA PRO A 140 21.51 15.21 27.18
C PRO A 140 22.78 14.48 27.66
N PRO A 141 23.97 15.11 27.54
CA PRO A 141 25.20 14.53 28.06
C PRO A 141 25.02 14.26 29.56
N THR A 142 25.26 13.03 29.96
CA THR A 142 25.23 12.61 31.34
C THR A 142 26.29 13.42 32.10
N LEU A 143 25.86 14.30 33.01
CA LEU A 143 26.77 14.97 33.93
C LEU A 143 27.44 13.88 34.77
N ILE A 144 28.67 13.53 34.42
CA ILE A 144 29.55 12.75 35.27
C ILE A 144 29.79 13.61 36.50
N PRO A 145 29.32 13.24 37.71
CA PRO A 145 29.65 13.99 38.90
C PRO A 145 31.15 13.84 39.13
N SER A 146 31.88 14.95 39.05
CA SER A 146 33.27 15.02 39.48
C SER A 146 33.32 14.95 41.00
N VAL A 147 33.11 13.75 41.54
CA VAL A 147 33.49 13.42 42.92
C VAL A 147 34.97 13.05 42.87
N GLY A 148 35.78 13.90 43.51
CA GLY A 148 37.22 13.90 43.36
C GLY A 148 37.97 12.75 44.02
N VAL A 149 39.24 12.67 43.63
CA VAL A 149 40.43 12.36 44.44
C VAL A 149 41.57 13.19 43.86
#